data_AF-A0A9P6IBV1-F1
#
_entry.id   AF-A0A9P6IBV1-F1
#
_cell.length_a   1.000
_cell.length_b   1.000
_cell.length_c   1.000
_cell.angle_alpha   90.00
_cell.angle_beta   90.00
_cell.angle_gamma   90.00
#
_symmetry.space_group_name_H-M   'P 1'
#
loop_
_entity.id
_entity.type
_entity.pdbx_description
1 polymer ?
#
loop_
_entity_poly.entity_id
_entity_poly.type
_entity_poly.pdbx_seq_one_letter_code
_entity_poly.pdbx_strand_id
1 'polypeptide(L)'
;MGQWWDTARIDATVTRQFVCQHLIREEIERLDRPLAFGGGLTDGTYWDWINTKAKRVFLILVDLKIPDQIFGIIDDSWDDRDLPVSPEHIGRLKLTATRDDKVERKFFVRQFNYLLKPFQRGDHTVFNEYEIVPLEVIERRTAGNNAVDKVVLPNCPGLIFYRRRIPIGNGPSQLSKNEFAEIISNIRGVQNDHLVSYYASYTQLGAAYALFTPATDSNLKSFLANTPSAFKNLPKRDRRRMVMNWILCLADTIAYLHSRRLSHGNIKPSTILFTSQLHIFYSDFTRLNPEVLAGYSDKNSFDRESYDYAAPEQWFRPTGGPTSPMGRMATLAMSTSPETHTNFSIPRSDNPSSPNAMLSTPNPQLSPQAADIFSLGCVILDLMSFLVKKTTKSFAAHRAAKHKTPGRGGAVLDSSFHKNLGQVESWMSTLAKEATKKTSESDGGAVFKGIVPLMHVVARMLSANPNDRPPAFEVQTQIYQTLTKYCGITEPHCVHQYGGWDFGMSHLRIQAVSPNAELMPQPIRQNSMSQTTRRDSGSFSGSVSPRVLAHSRTNSSGAMSNNSGASSMASSDQDREDRELGAGFTALRNIRVAPVRSPGPWDSGPAVQGGRGDQAPVY
;
A
#
# COMPACT_ATOMS: atom_id res chain seq x y z
N MET A 1 13.64 13.09 12.56
CA MET A 1 14.11 12.29 11.42
C MET A 1 15.51 11.82 11.75
N GLY A 2 15.73 10.51 11.78
CA GLY A 2 17.08 9.96 11.76
C GLY A 2 17.83 10.51 10.54
N GLN A 3 19.06 10.99 10.73
CA GLN A 3 19.85 11.55 9.64
C GLN A 3 20.62 10.38 9.00
N TRP A 4 20.07 9.80 7.95
CA TRP A 4 20.64 8.68 7.21
C TRP A 4 21.82 9.14 6.32
N TRP A 5 22.80 8.26 6.06
CA TRP A 5 23.88 8.51 5.10
C TRP A 5 23.50 7.94 3.73
N ASP A 6 22.58 8.61 3.04
CA ASP A 6 22.29 8.31 1.64
C ASP A 6 23.39 8.86 0.72
N THR A 7 23.39 8.41 -0.54
CA THR A 7 24.38 8.82 -1.53
C THR A 7 24.43 10.34 -1.70
N ALA A 8 23.28 11.01 -1.76
CA ALA A 8 23.21 12.46 -1.91
C ALA A 8 23.86 13.20 -0.74
N ARG A 9 23.65 12.74 0.49
CA ARG A 9 24.30 13.32 1.67
C ARG A 9 25.78 13.02 1.72
N ILE A 10 26.20 11.80 1.38
CA ILE A 10 27.61 11.44 1.31
C ILE A 10 28.32 12.38 0.32
N ASP A 11 27.75 12.56 -0.87
CA ASP A 11 28.28 13.44 -1.90
C ASP A 11 28.32 14.91 -1.47
N ALA A 12 27.29 15.39 -0.77
CA ALA A 12 27.24 16.75 -0.24
C ALA A 12 28.18 16.97 0.94
N THR A 13 28.54 15.92 1.67
CA THR A 13 29.40 16.01 2.87
C THR A 13 30.87 15.91 2.50
N VAL A 14 31.25 14.91 1.71
CA VAL A 14 32.65 14.62 1.35
C VAL A 14 33.09 15.56 0.23
N THR A 15 33.32 16.81 0.62
CA THR A 15 33.88 17.87 -0.22
C THR A 15 35.36 18.03 0.06
N ARG A 16 36.10 18.74 -0.82
CA ARG A 16 37.53 18.99 -0.62
C ARG A 16 37.79 19.68 0.71
N GLN A 17 36.95 20.66 1.05
CA GLN A 17 37.03 21.37 2.31
C GLN A 17 36.83 20.43 3.51
N PHE A 18 35.88 19.51 3.43
CA PHE A 18 35.64 18.53 4.48
C PHE A 18 36.83 17.58 4.67
N VAL A 19 37.43 17.10 3.56
CA VAL A 19 38.62 16.22 3.62
C VAL A 19 39.79 16.97 4.26
N CYS A 20 40.08 18.19 3.81
CA CYS A 20 41.14 19.02 4.37
C CYS A 20 40.96 19.32 5.87
N GLN A 21 39.74 19.42 6.37
CA GLN A 21 39.48 19.63 7.81
C GLN A 21 39.85 18.43 8.69
N HIS A 22 39.98 17.24 8.11
CA HIS A 22 40.26 16.01 8.84
C HIS A 22 41.69 15.49 8.63
N LEU A 23 42.51 16.16 7.83
CA LEU A 23 43.89 15.79 7.55
C LEU A 23 44.85 16.85 8.09
N ILE A 24 46.09 16.45 8.41
CA ILE A 24 47.14 17.41 8.78
C ILE A 24 47.73 18.09 7.53
N ARG A 25 48.49 19.18 7.71
CA ARG A 25 48.97 20.00 6.59
C ARG A 25 49.79 19.21 5.57
N GLU A 26 50.68 18.34 6.06
CA GLU A 26 51.57 17.51 5.24
C GLU A 26 50.78 16.48 4.40
N GLU A 27 49.64 16.01 4.91
CA GLU A 27 48.71 15.12 4.21
C GLU A 27 47.84 15.87 3.20
N ILE A 28 47.44 17.10 3.51
CA ILE A 28 46.70 17.96 2.58
C ILE A 28 47.53 18.20 1.31
N GLU A 29 48.83 18.42 1.44
CA GLU A 29 49.73 18.53 0.28
C GLU A 29 49.82 17.24 -0.54
N ARG A 30 49.53 16.08 0.07
CA ARG A 30 49.51 14.78 -0.61
C ARG A 30 48.28 14.60 -1.48
N LEU A 31 47.18 15.32 -1.22
CA LEU A 31 45.94 15.24 -1.99
C LEU A 31 46.13 15.59 -3.47
N ASP A 32 47.01 16.55 -3.77
CA ASP A 32 47.26 17.04 -5.14
C ASP A 32 48.38 16.26 -5.85
N ARG A 33 48.96 15.23 -5.20
CA ARG A 33 50.00 14.38 -5.80
C ARG A 33 49.37 13.30 -6.69
N PRO A 34 50.08 12.85 -7.75
CA PRO A 34 49.66 11.69 -8.52
C PRO A 34 49.65 10.44 -7.65
N LEU A 35 48.77 9.49 -8.00
CA LEU A 35 48.66 8.21 -7.31
C LEU A 35 49.98 7.44 -7.36
N ALA A 36 50.32 6.74 -6.27
CA ALA A 36 51.58 5.99 -6.17
C ALA A 36 51.57 4.70 -7.04
N PHE A 37 50.40 4.22 -7.44
CA PHE A 37 50.22 3.03 -8.29
C PHE A 37 49.79 3.43 -9.71
N GLY A 38 49.97 2.51 -10.67
CA GLY A 38 49.58 2.73 -12.08
C GLY A 38 50.67 3.34 -12.96
N GLY A 39 51.89 3.59 -12.46
CA GLY A 39 53.07 3.87 -13.28
C GLY A 39 52.96 5.05 -14.25
N GLY A 40 52.14 6.06 -13.95
CA GLY A 40 51.90 7.21 -14.83
C GLY A 40 50.86 6.98 -15.94
N LEU A 41 50.10 5.88 -15.90
CA LEU A 41 48.98 5.60 -16.83
C LEU A 41 47.65 6.21 -16.37
N THR A 42 47.59 6.80 -15.18
CA THR A 42 46.40 7.47 -14.64
C THR A 42 46.75 8.89 -14.24
N ASP A 43 46.10 9.88 -14.86
CA ASP A 43 46.34 11.31 -14.61
C ASP A 43 45.66 11.82 -13.31
N GLY A 44 45.06 10.92 -12.53
CA GLY A 44 44.28 11.26 -11.35
C GLY A 44 45.14 11.51 -10.11
N THR A 45 44.70 12.47 -9.29
CA THR A 45 45.29 12.75 -7.97
C THR A 45 44.64 11.92 -6.87
N TYR A 46 45.23 11.90 -5.66
CA TYR A 46 44.58 11.31 -4.49
C TYR A 46 43.23 11.98 -4.19
N TRP A 47 43.12 13.30 -4.38
CA TRP A 47 41.83 14.00 -4.25
C TRP A 47 40.80 13.50 -5.26
N ASP A 48 41.18 13.35 -6.54
CA ASP A 48 40.26 12.86 -7.57
C ASP A 48 39.75 11.47 -7.24
N TRP A 49 40.61 10.60 -6.70
CA TRP A 49 40.23 9.27 -6.25
C TRP A 49 39.25 9.33 -5.07
N ILE A 50 39.54 10.13 -4.03
CA ILE A 50 38.62 10.28 -2.89
C ILE A 50 37.26 10.80 -3.36
N ASN A 51 37.24 11.83 -4.20
CA ASN A 51 36.02 12.48 -4.66
C ASN A 51 35.18 11.58 -5.58
N THR A 52 35.80 10.70 -6.36
CA THR A 52 35.08 9.89 -7.36
C THR A 52 34.84 8.45 -6.92
N LYS A 53 35.69 7.89 -6.05
CA LYS A 53 35.71 6.46 -5.77
C LYS A 53 35.75 6.08 -4.29
N ALA A 54 36.20 6.94 -3.37
CA ALA A 54 36.45 6.53 -1.98
C ALA A 54 35.76 7.40 -0.91
N LYS A 55 34.62 8.01 -1.24
CA LYS A 55 33.89 8.89 -0.31
C LYS A 55 33.37 8.14 0.92
N ARG A 56 32.83 6.94 0.74
CA ARG A 56 32.33 6.12 1.86
C ARG A 56 33.47 5.61 2.72
N VAL A 57 34.54 5.12 2.08
CA VAL A 57 35.73 4.68 2.81
C VAL A 57 36.29 5.82 3.65
N PHE A 58 36.43 7.03 3.10
CA PHE A 58 36.90 8.19 3.86
C PHE A 58 36.01 8.51 5.06
N LEU A 59 34.68 8.48 4.91
CA LEU A 59 33.76 8.70 6.05
C LEU A 59 33.93 7.64 7.15
N ILE A 60 34.12 6.37 6.79
CA ILE A 60 34.38 5.31 7.77
C ILE A 60 35.67 5.61 8.56
N LEU A 61 36.73 6.04 7.88
CA LEU A 61 38.00 6.37 8.53
C LEU A 61 37.88 7.59 9.46
N VAL A 62 37.14 8.61 9.04
CA VAL A 62 36.80 9.79 9.88
C VAL A 62 36.03 9.38 11.14
N ASP A 63 35.12 8.41 11.03
CA ASP A 63 34.37 7.86 12.17
C ASP A 63 35.28 7.13 13.15
N LEU A 64 36.26 6.39 12.62
CA LEU A 64 37.24 5.66 13.39
C LEU A 64 38.38 6.53 13.93
N LYS A 65 38.41 7.82 13.56
CA LYS A 65 39.46 8.78 13.94
C LYS A 65 40.85 8.44 13.38
N ILE A 66 40.87 7.87 12.18
CA ILE A 66 42.09 7.51 11.42
C ILE A 66 42.00 7.94 9.94
N PRO A 67 41.63 9.21 9.64
CA PRO A 67 41.40 9.68 8.27
C PRO A 67 42.65 9.62 7.36
N ASP A 68 43.84 9.67 7.94
CA ASP A 68 45.15 9.59 7.28
C ASP A 68 45.39 8.25 6.56
N GLN A 69 44.74 7.18 7.02
CA GLN A 69 44.87 5.84 6.43
C GLN A 69 44.28 5.75 5.02
N ILE A 70 43.55 6.78 4.56
CA ILE A 70 42.97 6.84 3.22
C ILE A 70 44.05 6.68 2.14
N PHE A 71 45.24 7.22 2.33
CA PHE A 71 46.30 7.14 1.32
C PHE A 71 46.80 5.71 1.15
N GLY A 72 47.01 4.96 2.24
CA GLY A 72 47.44 3.56 2.17
C GLY A 72 46.38 2.65 1.55
N ILE A 73 45.11 2.89 1.87
CA ILE A 73 43.97 2.18 1.26
C ILE A 73 43.92 2.43 -0.25
N ILE A 74 44.09 3.68 -0.68
CA ILE A 74 44.13 4.05 -2.09
C ILE A 74 45.36 3.44 -2.77
N ASP A 75 46.53 3.46 -2.13
CA ASP A 75 47.77 2.87 -2.66
C ASP A 75 47.64 1.36 -2.89
N ASP A 76 46.92 0.67 -1.99
CA ASP A 76 46.56 -0.75 -2.13
C ASP A 76 45.32 -0.96 -3.05
N SER A 77 44.87 0.08 -3.76
CA SER A 77 43.80 0.09 -4.77
C SER A 77 42.38 -0.24 -4.27
N TRP A 78 42.10 -0.02 -2.98
CA TRP A 78 40.76 -0.18 -2.42
C TRP A 78 39.88 1.05 -2.70
N ASP A 79 38.60 0.81 -3.01
CA ASP A 79 37.61 1.86 -3.20
C ASP A 79 36.20 1.50 -2.67
N ASP A 80 35.23 2.41 -2.82
CA ASP A 80 33.86 2.23 -2.33
C ASP A 80 33.16 1.00 -2.94
N ARG A 81 33.60 0.49 -4.09
CA ARG A 81 33.02 -0.70 -4.75
C ARG A 81 33.46 -2.00 -4.08
N ASP A 82 34.55 -1.97 -3.33
CA ASP A 82 35.05 -3.10 -2.55
C ASP A 82 34.32 -3.26 -1.21
N LEU A 83 33.48 -2.28 -0.85
CA LEU A 83 32.61 -2.36 0.31
C LEU A 83 31.35 -3.21 -0.01
N PRO A 84 30.87 -4.06 0.92
CA PRO A 84 31.43 -4.30 2.24
C PRO A 84 32.64 -5.25 2.23
N VAL A 85 33.69 -4.89 2.96
CA VAL A 85 34.86 -5.76 3.18
C VAL A 85 34.49 -6.82 4.21
N SER A 86 34.75 -8.09 3.88
CA SER A 86 34.49 -9.22 4.75
C SER A 86 35.48 -9.30 5.93
N PRO A 87 35.12 -9.96 7.05
CA PRO A 87 36.00 -10.07 8.21
C PRO A 87 37.36 -10.69 7.89
N GLU A 88 37.45 -11.63 6.94
CA GLU A 88 38.74 -12.23 6.55
C GLU A 88 39.64 -11.29 5.73
N HIS A 89 39.08 -10.30 5.04
CA HIS A 89 39.83 -9.39 4.17
C HIS A 89 40.15 -8.05 4.84
N ILE A 90 39.56 -7.74 5.99
CA ILE A 90 39.70 -6.44 6.63
C ILE A 90 41.14 -6.13 7.07
N GLY A 91 41.90 -7.16 7.47
CA GLY A 91 43.31 -7.01 7.84
C GLY A 91 44.20 -6.59 6.66
N ARG A 92 43.71 -6.73 5.41
CA ARG A 92 44.43 -6.24 4.22
C ARG A 92 44.37 -4.73 4.06
N LEU A 93 43.42 -4.05 4.73
CA LEU A 93 43.32 -2.59 4.72
C LEU A 93 44.43 -1.92 5.54
N LYS A 94 45.15 -2.68 6.38
CA LYS A 94 46.25 -2.19 7.23
C LYS A 94 45.91 -0.89 7.96
N LEU A 95 44.74 -0.84 8.62
CA LEU A 95 44.17 0.35 9.27
C LEU A 95 45.05 0.96 10.38
N THR A 96 46.05 0.21 10.85
CA THR A 96 46.98 0.58 11.92
C THR A 96 48.36 0.01 11.61
N ALA A 97 49.42 0.62 12.15
CA ALA A 97 50.80 0.18 11.92
C ALA A 97 51.06 -1.27 12.40
N THR A 98 50.37 -1.69 13.46
CA THR A 98 50.34 -3.06 13.96
C THR A 98 48.90 -3.52 13.99
N ARG A 99 48.64 -4.78 13.59
CA ARG A 99 47.28 -5.35 13.57
C ARG A 99 46.54 -5.11 14.89
N ASP A 100 45.41 -4.42 14.80
CA ASP A 100 44.49 -4.16 15.92
C ASP A 100 43.08 -4.70 15.58
N ASP A 101 42.76 -5.87 16.12
CA ASP A 101 41.48 -6.55 15.88
C ASP A 101 40.27 -5.70 16.34
N LYS A 102 40.45 -4.76 17.29
CA LYS A 102 39.35 -3.87 17.74
C LYS A 102 39.04 -2.82 16.69
N VAL A 103 40.06 -2.22 16.08
CA VAL A 103 39.87 -1.22 15.01
C VAL A 103 39.29 -1.90 13.76
N GLU A 104 39.79 -3.08 13.42
CA GLU A 104 39.25 -3.91 12.33
C GLU A 104 37.77 -4.23 12.56
N ARG A 105 37.39 -4.74 13.74
CA ARG A 105 35.98 -4.99 14.07
C ARG A 105 35.12 -3.72 13.98
N LYS A 106 35.63 -2.58 14.46
CA LYS A 106 34.92 -1.30 14.37
C LYS A 106 34.72 -0.87 12.91
N PHE A 107 35.73 -0.99 12.05
CA PHE A 107 35.58 -0.72 10.62
C PHE A 107 34.52 -1.64 9.99
N PHE A 108 34.60 -2.94 10.30
CA PHE A 108 33.65 -3.92 9.77
C PHE A 108 32.20 -3.57 10.09
N VAL A 109 31.90 -3.15 11.31
CA VAL A 109 30.53 -2.77 11.68
C VAL A 109 30.17 -1.39 11.12
N ARG A 110 31.11 -0.44 11.13
CA ARG A 110 30.85 0.96 10.73
C ARG A 110 30.54 1.10 9.24
N GLN A 111 31.11 0.26 8.37
CA GLN A 111 30.87 0.34 6.93
C GLN A 111 29.38 0.28 6.56
N PHE A 112 28.58 -0.50 7.30
CA PHE A 112 27.15 -0.65 7.02
C PHE A 112 26.32 0.62 7.27
N ASN A 113 26.85 1.60 8.01
CA ASN A 113 26.24 2.93 8.13
C ASN A 113 26.27 3.74 6.83
N TYR A 114 27.25 3.47 5.97
CA TYR A 114 27.53 4.18 4.72
C TYR A 114 27.10 3.39 3.47
N LEU A 115 26.59 2.17 3.68
CA LEU A 115 26.15 1.23 2.64
C LEU A 115 24.63 1.03 2.70
N LEU A 116 23.88 2.11 2.91
CA LEU A 116 22.42 2.05 2.92
C LEU A 116 21.88 1.59 1.57
N LYS A 117 20.96 0.62 1.59
CA LYS A 117 20.25 0.11 0.41
C LYS A 117 18.82 0.69 0.39
N PRO A 118 18.59 1.86 -0.23
CA PRO A 118 17.27 2.49 -0.24
C PRO A 118 16.26 1.60 -0.96
N PHE A 119 15.04 1.53 -0.42
CA PHE A 119 13.96 0.75 -1.02
C PHE A 119 13.47 1.38 -2.32
N GLN A 120 13.55 0.65 -3.43
CA GLN A 120 12.84 1.00 -4.65
C GLN A 120 11.48 0.32 -4.69
N ARG A 121 10.58 0.88 -5.47
CA ARG A 121 9.25 0.31 -5.68
C ARG A 121 9.38 -1.02 -6.45
N GLY A 122 8.76 -2.06 -5.92
CA GLY A 122 8.76 -3.40 -6.50
C GLY A 122 9.87 -4.31 -5.98
N ASP A 123 10.82 -3.78 -5.20
CA ASP A 123 12.03 -4.50 -4.81
C ASP A 123 11.84 -5.41 -3.60
N HIS A 124 12.58 -6.53 -3.62
CA HIS A 124 12.84 -7.35 -2.46
C HIS A 124 14.33 -7.25 -2.07
N THR A 125 14.62 -6.81 -0.85
CA THR A 125 16.00 -6.67 -0.38
C THR A 125 16.31 -7.65 0.77
N VAL A 126 17.41 -8.38 0.67
CA VAL A 126 17.91 -9.22 1.77
C VAL A 126 18.93 -8.42 2.56
N PHE A 127 18.65 -8.19 3.84
CA PHE A 127 19.56 -7.54 4.78
C PHE A 127 20.23 -8.59 5.66
N ASN A 128 21.55 -8.47 5.82
CA ASN A 128 22.26 -9.24 6.84
C ASN A 128 22.04 -8.63 8.25
N GLU A 129 22.67 -9.22 9.26
CA GLU A 129 22.52 -8.80 10.67
C GLU A 129 23.15 -7.44 11.00
N TYR A 130 24.17 -7.01 10.24
CA TYR A 130 24.87 -5.75 10.41
C TYR A 130 24.29 -4.62 9.55
N GLU A 131 23.62 -4.97 8.45
CA GLU A 131 23.04 -4.01 7.53
C GLU A 131 21.84 -3.28 8.13
N ILE A 132 21.82 -1.98 7.89
CA ILE A 132 20.77 -1.10 8.40
C ILE A 132 19.62 -1.06 7.41
N VAL A 133 18.43 -1.40 7.88
CA VAL A 133 17.19 -1.24 7.12
C VAL A 133 16.82 0.25 7.13
N PRO A 134 16.78 0.93 5.97
CA PRO A 134 16.56 2.37 5.90
C PRO A 134 15.08 2.71 6.05
N LEU A 135 14.56 2.60 7.28
CA LEU A 135 13.22 3.00 7.65
C LEU A 135 13.16 3.50 9.10
N GLU A 136 12.23 4.40 9.38
CA GLU A 136 11.96 4.91 10.73
C GLU A 136 10.55 4.49 11.14
N VAL A 137 10.40 3.82 12.29
CA VAL A 137 9.10 3.41 12.83
C VAL A 137 8.48 4.59 13.56
N ILE A 138 7.33 5.06 13.09
CA ILE A 138 6.59 6.19 13.67
C ILE A 138 5.59 5.70 14.71
N GLU A 139 4.89 4.61 14.40
CA GLU A 139 3.86 4.03 15.27
C GLU A 139 4.03 2.51 15.31
N ARG A 140 4.11 1.95 16.51
CA ARG A 140 4.14 0.50 16.73
C ARG A 140 2.80 0.05 17.30
N ARG A 141 2.12 -0.84 16.59
CA ARG A 141 0.91 -1.47 17.14
C ARG A 141 1.30 -2.77 17.84
N THR A 142 1.25 -2.76 19.18
CA THR A 142 1.48 -3.96 19.99
C THR A 142 0.22 -4.83 20.07
N ALA A 143 0.24 -5.98 19.38
CA ALA A 143 -0.25 -7.29 19.88
C ALA A 143 -0.10 -8.39 18.79
N GLY A 144 0.64 -9.47 19.10
CA GLY A 144 0.68 -10.73 18.33
C GLY A 144 1.70 -10.81 17.19
N ASN A 145 1.91 -12.02 16.65
CA ASN A 145 2.85 -12.35 15.56
C ASN A 145 2.60 -11.58 14.23
N ASN A 146 1.54 -10.79 14.16
CA ASN A 146 1.06 -10.04 12.99
C ASN A 146 1.17 -8.52 13.17
N ALA A 147 2.19 -8.04 13.90
CA ALA A 147 2.40 -6.62 14.15
C ALA A 147 2.51 -5.82 12.83
N VAL A 148 1.66 -4.79 12.73
CA VAL A 148 1.68 -3.81 11.63
C VAL A 148 2.18 -2.49 12.20
N ASP A 149 3.32 -2.03 11.71
CA ASP A 149 3.92 -0.77 12.10
C ASP A 149 3.65 0.30 11.04
N LYS A 150 3.56 1.57 11.43
CA LYS A 150 3.67 2.68 10.47
C LYS A 150 5.12 3.13 10.40
N VAL A 151 5.65 3.22 9.20
CA VAL A 151 7.04 3.57 8.94
C VAL A 151 7.15 4.67 7.88
N VAL A 152 8.24 5.42 7.90
CA VAL A 152 8.67 6.32 6.81
C VAL A 152 9.99 5.83 6.23
N LEU A 153 10.19 6.13 4.95
CA LEU A 153 11.41 5.81 4.22
C LEU A 153 12.20 7.10 3.95
N PRO A 154 13.55 7.08 4.06
CA PRO A 154 14.38 8.26 3.82
C PRO A 154 14.22 8.83 2.41
N ASN A 155 14.10 7.95 1.41
CA ASN A 155 13.97 8.30 0.00
C ASN A 155 12.52 8.62 -0.42
N CYS A 156 11.56 8.57 0.51
CA CYS A 156 10.16 8.92 0.26
C CYS A 156 9.65 9.86 1.36
N PRO A 157 10.21 11.08 1.47
CA PRO A 157 9.87 12.00 2.55
C PRO A 157 8.37 12.36 2.51
N GLY A 158 7.73 12.28 3.68
CA GLY A 158 6.30 12.60 3.84
C GLY A 158 5.32 11.46 3.55
N LEU A 159 5.78 10.34 2.98
CA LEU A 159 4.93 9.15 2.75
C LEU A 159 5.02 8.16 3.90
N ILE A 160 3.87 7.74 4.42
CA ILE A 160 3.76 6.74 5.49
C ILE A 160 3.38 5.39 4.87
N PHE A 161 4.08 4.35 5.28
CA PHE A 161 3.88 2.97 4.86
C PHE A 161 3.43 2.11 6.03
N TYR A 162 2.63 1.09 5.76
CA TYR A 162 2.46 -0.02 6.69
C TYR A 162 3.54 -1.06 6.47
N ARG A 163 4.31 -1.34 7.51
CA ARG A 163 5.24 -2.47 7.57
C ARG A 163 4.56 -3.63 8.27
N ARG A 164 4.33 -4.69 7.50
CA ARG A 164 3.80 -5.96 8.02
C ARG A 164 4.95 -6.93 8.21
N ARG A 165 5.06 -7.54 9.40
CA ARG A 165 5.93 -8.69 9.63
C ARG A 165 5.25 -9.95 9.13
N ILE A 166 5.99 -10.76 8.38
CA ILE A 166 5.56 -12.06 7.88
C ILE A 166 6.45 -13.14 8.52
N PRO A 167 5.87 -14.03 9.34
CA PRO A 167 6.60 -15.18 9.87
C PRO A 167 7.07 -16.09 8.74
N ILE A 168 8.38 -16.28 8.63
CA ILE A 168 8.99 -17.23 7.70
C ILE A 168 9.59 -18.39 8.48
N GLY A 169 9.39 -19.62 7.99
CA GLY A 169 9.94 -20.83 8.58
C GLY A 169 9.19 -22.08 8.14
N ASN A 170 9.44 -23.18 8.84
CA ASN A 170 8.86 -24.50 8.53
C ASN A 170 7.73 -24.87 9.51
N GLY A 171 7.34 -23.96 10.40
CA GLY A 171 6.30 -24.19 11.39
C GLY A 171 4.89 -24.01 10.82
N PRO A 172 3.86 -24.51 11.52
CA PRO A 172 2.47 -24.22 11.17
C PRO A 172 2.23 -22.70 11.23
N SER A 173 1.58 -22.13 10.20
CA SER A 173 1.30 -20.67 10.07
C SER A 173 2.51 -19.79 9.71
N GLN A 174 3.59 -20.41 9.25
CA GLN A 174 4.74 -19.70 8.67
C GLN A 174 4.78 -19.95 7.17
N LEU A 175 5.23 -18.95 6.41
CA LEU A 175 5.49 -19.12 4.98
C LEU A 175 6.90 -19.63 4.77
N SER A 176 7.10 -20.54 3.81
CA SER A 176 8.44 -20.84 3.33
C SER A 176 9.03 -19.64 2.59
N LYS A 177 10.36 -19.57 2.51
CA LYS A 177 11.06 -18.52 1.74
C LYS A 177 10.63 -18.51 0.27
N ASN A 178 10.40 -19.69 -0.32
CA ASN A 178 10.01 -19.83 -1.72
C ASN A 178 8.58 -19.33 -1.96
N GLU A 179 7.63 -19.70 -1.09
CA GLU A 179 6.26 -19.18 -1.17
C GLU A 179 6.21 -17.66 -0.99
N PHE A 180 6.99 -17.13 -0.05
CA PHE A 180 7.09 -15.68 0.12
C PHE A 180 7.60 -15.00 -1.16
N ALA A 181 8.67 -15.51 -1.77
CA ALA A 181 9.21 -14.98 -3.01
C ALA A 181 8.20 -15.05 -4.18
N GLU A 182 7.46 -16.15 -4.30
CA GLU A 182 6.39 -16.31 -5.30
C GLU A 182 5.28 -15.27 -5.10
N ILE A 183 4.82 -15.07 -3.85
CA ILE A 183 3.80 -14.08 -3.53
C ILE A 183 4.29 -12.67 -3.90
N ILE A 184 5.52 -12.31 -3.53
CA ILE A 184 6.10 -11.00 -3.87
C ILE A 184 6.19 -10.81 -5.39
N SER A 185 6.64 -11.82 -6.13
CA SER A 185 6.71 -11.79 -7.60
C SER A 185 5.35 -11.51 -8.24
N ASN A 186 4.28 -12.09 -7.69
CA ASN A 186 2.92 -11.92 -8.19
C ASN A 186 2.31 -10.53 -7.88
N ILE A 187 2.68 -9.92 -6.75
CA ILE A 187 2.06 -8.65 -6.30
C ILE A 187 2.88 -7.40 -6.65
N ARG A 188 4.18 -7.53 -6.98
CA ARG A 188 5.08 -6.38 -7.20
C ARG A 188 4.58 -5.37 -8.24
N GLY A 189 3.91 -5.86 -9.29
CA GLY A 189 3.38 -5.04 -10.38
C GLY A 189 1.92 -4.61 -10.23
N VAL A 190 1.24 -5.00 -9.14
CA VAL A 190 -0.19 -4.74 -8.95
C VAL A 190 -0.37 -3.42 -8.22
N GLN A 191 -0.81 -2.38 -8.95
CA GLN A 191 -0.94 -1.02 -8.44
C GLN A 191 -2.24 -0.39 -8.94
N ASN A 192 -3.06 0.13 -8.03
CA ASN A 192 -4.30 0.82 -8.38
C ASN A 192 -4.61 1.91 -7.35
N ASP A 193 -5.24 3.00 -7.80
CA ASP A 193 -5.56 4.17 -6.99
C ASP A 193 -6.50 3.89 -5.82
N HIS A 194 -7.24 2.79 -5.87
CA HIS A 194 -8.20 2.35 -4.85
C HIS A 194 -7.80 0.98 -4.28
N LEU A 195 -6.50 0.69 -4.25
CA LEU A 195 -5.93 -0.53 -3.69
C LEU A 195 -4.74 -0.20 -2.79
N VAL A 196 -4.74 -0.75 -1.57
CA VAL A 196 -3.54 -0.78 -0.72
C VAL A 196 -2.52 -1.66 -1.41
N SER A 197 -1.55 -1.02 -2.01
CA SER A 197 -0.62 -1.63 -2.95
C SER A 197 0.70 -1.94 -2.26
N TYR A 198 1.33 -3.03 -2.71
CA TYR A 198 2.67 -3.39 -2.30
C TYR A 198 3.68 -2.34 -2.76
N TYR A 199 4.57 -1.92 -1.89
CA TYR A 199 5.66 -1.00 -2.22
C TYR A 199 7.00 -1.72 -2.36
N ALA A 200 7.46 -2.39 -1.32
CA ALA A 200 8.72 -3.14 -1.28
C ALA A 200 8.67 -4.21 -0.19
N SER A 201 9.60 -5.15 -0.18
CA SER A 201 9.76 -6.11 0.90
C SER A 201 11.22 -6.31 1.27
N TYR A 202 11.45 -6.86 2.45
CA TYR A 202 12.78 -7.25 2.86
C TYR A 202 12.79 -8.45 3.78
N THR A 203 13.94 -9.10 3.87
CA THR A 203 14.20 -10.14 4.88
C THR A 203 15.38 -9.72 5.74
N GLN A 204 15.26 -9.94 7.06
CA GLN A 204 16.35 -9.71 8.01
C GLN A 204 16.16 -10.62 9.22
N LEU A 205 17.27 -11.21 9.72
CA LEU A 205 17.28 -12.07 10.91
C LEU A 205 16.19 -13.16 10.90
N GLY A 206 15.99 -13.80 9.74
CA GLY A 206 15.03 -14.89 9.58
C GLY A 206 13.55 -14.49 9.48
N ALA A 207 13.22 -13.19 9.52
CA ALA A 207 11.86 -12.70 9.31
C ALA A 207 11.74 -11.95 7.98
N ALA A 208 10.56 -12.04 7.33
CA ALA A 208 10.22 -11.16 6.22
C ALA A 208 9.34 -10.00 6.66
N TYR A 209 9.42 -8.94 5.87
CA TYR A 209 8.61 -7.75 6.04
C TYR A 209 8.15 -7.26 4.67
N ALA A 210 6.91 -6.77 4.61
CA ALA A 210 6.37 -6.14 3.41
C ALA A 210 5.82 -4.75 3.75
N LEU A 211 6.10 -3.80 2.85
CA LEU A 211 5.67 -2.41 2.95
C LEU A 211 4.48 -2.19 2.03
N PHE A 212 3.44 -1.55 2.54
CA PHE A 212 2.22 -1.24 1.80
C PHE A 212 1.85 0.23 1.93
N THR A 213 1.17 0.76 0.92
CA THR A 213 0.69 2.15 0.89
C THR A 213 -0.63 2.23 0.13
N PRO A 214 -1.59 3.10 0.53
CA PRO A 214 -1.53 4.06 1.63
C PRO A 214 -1.68 3.42 3.02
N ALA A 215 -1.13 4.08 4.05
CA ALA A 215 -1.26 3.66 5.44
C ALA A 215 -2.48 4.33 6.13
N THR A 216 -3.61 3.61 6.20
CA THR A 216 -4.87 4.10 6.79
C THR A 216 -5.53 3.13 7.76
N ASP A 217 -6.05 3.63 8.89
CA ASP A 217 -6.65 2.77 9.94
C ASP A 217 -8.18 2.71 9.90
N SER A 218 -8.84 3.60 9.17
CA SER A 218 -10.29 3.66 9.10
C SER A 218 -10.82 2.66 8.07
N ASN A 219 -11.87 1.91 8.40
CA ASN A 219 -12.51 0.94 7.52
C ASN A 219 -14.02 1.18 7.38
N LEU A 220 -14.61 0.61 6.33
CA LEU A 220 -16.02 0.76 5.99
C LEU A 220 -16.94 0.22 7.08
N LYS A 221 -16.56 -0.88 7.74
CA LYS A 221 -17.31 -1.41 8.90
C LYS A 221 -17.49 -0.36 9.98
N SER A 222 -16.40 0.29 10.39
CA SER A 222 -16.41 1.32 11.43
C SER A 222 -17.09 2.61 10.95
N PHE A 223 -16.91 2.97 9.68
CA PHE A 223 -17.55 4.12 9.04
C PHE A 223 -19.09 3.99 9.04
N LEU A 224 -19.61 2.81 8.67
CA LEU A 224 -21.05 2.54 8.62
C LEU A 224 -21.69 2.46 10.01
N ALA A 225 -20.92 2.01 11.01
CA ALA A 225 -21.36 2.03 12.41
C ALA A 225 -21.37 3.46 12.98
N ASN A 226 -20.28 4.21 12.77
CA ASN A 226 -20.06 5.53 13.33
C ASN A 226 -19.50 6.48 12.26
N THR A 227 -20.40 7.14 11.52
CA THR A 227 -20.01 8.03 10.42
C THR A 227 -19.17 9.22 10.94
N PRO A 228 -17.95 9.43 10.42
CA PRO A 228 -17.05 10.52 10.85
C PRO A 228 -17.63 11.92 10.65
N SER A 229 -17.22 12.87 11.50
CA SER A 229 -17.59 14.29 11.39
C SER A 229 -17.14 14.91 10.06
N ALA A 230 -15.95 14.54 9.58
CA ALA A 230 -15.44 14.97 8.28
C ALA A 230 -16.44 14.71 7.15
N PHE A 231 -17.07 13.53 7.12
CA PHE A 231 -18.13 13.22 6.16
C PHE A 231 -19.42 13.97 6.47
N LYS A 232 -19.86 14.04 7.74
CA LYS A 232 -21.11 14.71 8.14
C LYS A 232 -21.12 16.21 7.85
N ASN A 233 -19.97 16.86 7.88
CA ASN A 233 -19.84 18.29 7.65
C ASN A 233 -19.92 18.67 6.17
N LEU A 234 -19.77 17.70 5.25
CA LEU A 234 -19.95 17.95 3.82
C LEU A 234 -21.41 18.28 3.48
N PRO A 235 -21.66 19.14 2.47
CA PRO A 235 -23.01 19.38 1.95
C PRO A 235 -23.70 18.07 1.54
N LYS A 236 -25.03 18.01 1.70
CA LYS A 236 -25.82 16.80 1.40
C LYS A 236 -25.56 16.27 -0.02
N ARG A 237 -25.46 17.16 -1.01
CA ARG A 237 -25.16 16.84 -2.41
C ARG A 237 -23.83 16.12 -2.55
N ASP A 238 -22.78 16.63 -1.90
CA ASP A 238 -21.42 16.10 -2.02
C ASP A 238 -21.30 14.75 -1.33
N ARG A 239 -21.90 14.59 -0.15
CA ARG A 239 -21.98 13.29 0.54
C ARG A 239 -22.61 12.21 -0.35
N ARG A 240 -23.73 12.57 -0.99
CA ARG A 240 -24.47 11.69 -1.89
C ARG A 240 -23.65 11.31 -3.12
N ARG A 241 -23.02 12.28 -3.79
CA ARG A 241 -22.13 12.06 -4.93
C ARG A 241 -20.92 11.20 -4.55
N MET A 242 -20.34 11.44 -3.38
CA MET A 242 -19.16 10.72 -2.88
C MET A 242 -19.46 9.23 -2.68
N VAL A 243 -20.60 8.86 -2.07
CA VAL A 243 -20.98 7.45 -1.92
C VAL A 243 -21.17 6.76 -3.28
N MET A 244 -21.75 7.44 -4.27
CA MET A 244 -21.89 6.89 -5.61
C MET A 244 -20.53 6.70 -6.29
N ASN A 245 -19.62 7.66 -6.14
CA ASN A 245 -18.25 7.52 -6.62
C ASN A 245 -17.52 6.36 -5.92
N TRP A 246 -17.69 6.14 -4.61
CA TRP A 246 -17.11 4.98 -3.93
C TRP A 246 -17.57 3.66 -4.55
N ILE A 247 -18.87 3.52 -4.86
CA ILE A 247 -19.41 2.33 -5.53
C ILE A 247 -18.70 2.08 -6.87
N LEU A 248 -18.52 3.14 -7.68
CA LEU A 248 -17.79 3.03 -8.94
C LEU A 248 -16.32 2.67 -8.73
N CYS A 249 -15.63 3.33 -7.79
CA CYS A 249 -14.21 3.10 -7.52
C CYS A 249 -13.94 1.64 -7.10
N LEU A 250 -14.81 1.07 -6.27
CA LEU A 250 -14.72 -0.34 -5.86
C LEU A 250 -14.92 -1.26 -7.07
N ALA A 251 -15.96 -1.06 -7.88
CA ALA A 251 -16.20 -1.87 -9.06
C ALA A 251 -15.06 -1.78 -10.09
N ASP A 252 -14.52 -0.57 -10.30
CA ASP A 252 -13.39 -0.30 -11.18
C ASP A 252 -12.12 -1.02 -10.74
N THR A 253 -11.84 -1.03 -9.43
CA THR A 253 -10.69 -1.76 -8.86
C THR A 253 -10.82 -3.27 -9.07
N ILE A 254 -12.01 -3.82 -8.91
CA ILE A 254 -12.25 -5.25 -9.15
C ILE A 254 -12.11 -5.57 -10.65
N ALA A 255 -12.59 -4.70 -11.54
CA ALA A 255 -12.36 -4.85 -12.98
C ALA A 255 -10.86 -4.83 -13.33
N TYR A 256 -10.09 -3.94 -12.71
CA TYR A 256 -8.63 -3.87 -12.82
C TYR A 256 -7.93 -5.16 -12.36
N LEU A 257 -8.36 -5.76 -11.25
CA LEU A 257 -7.79 -7.02 -10.75
C LEU A 257 -8.17 -8.19 -11.67
N HIS A 258 -9.45 -8.27 -12.07
CA HIS A 258 -9.96 -9.37 -12.88
C HIS A 258 -9.36 -9.37 -14.29
N SER A 259 -9.07 -8.21 -14.87
CA SER A 259 -8.40 -8.10 -16.18
C SER A 259 -6.97 -8.65 -16.16
N ARG A 260 -6.34 -8.73 -14.99
CA ARG A 260 -5.04 -9.36 -14.76
C ARG A 260 -5.13 -10.83 -14.33
N ARG A 261 -6.32 -11.43 -14.43
CA ARG A 261 -6.61 -12.80 -13.96
C ARG A 261 -6.38 -12.98 -12.46
N LEU A 262 -6.47 -11.89 -11.70
CA LEU A 262 -6.43 -11.90 -10.24
C LEU A 262 -7.87 -11.85 -9.69
N SER A 263 -8.00 -12.19 -8.42
CA SER A 263 -9.19 -12.00 -7.60
C SER A 263 -8.77 -11.39 -6.26
N HIS A 264 -9.63 -10.59 -5.65
CA HIS A 264 -9.37 -10.03 -4.33
C HIS A 264 -9.51 -11.09 -3.23
N GLY A 265 -10.58 -11.89 -3.25
CA GLY A 265 -10.80 -13.04 -2.37
C GLY A 265 -11.12 -12.73 -0.90
N ASN A 266 -11.25 -11.46 -0.50
CA ASN A 266 -11.57 -11.07 0.89
C ASN A 266 -12.33 -9.73 0.93
N ILE A 267 -13.36 -9.58 0.08
CA ILE A 267 -14.17 -8.36 0.01
C ILE A 267 -15.19 -8.36 1.15
N LYS A 268 -15.00 -7.47 2.13
CA LYS A 268 -15.92 -7.25 3.26
C LYS A 268 -15.74 -5.84 3.82
N PRO A 269 -16.66 -5.30 4.63
CA PRO A 269 -16.53 -3.94 5.13
C PRO A 269 -15.27 -3.66 5.97
N SER A 270 -14.69 -4.66 6.62
CA SER A 270 -13.44 -4.50 7.38
C SER A 270 -12.17 -4.40 6.52
N THR A 271 -12.21 -4.88 5.27
CA THR A 271 -11.09 -4.87 4.30
C THR A 271 -11.21 -3.75 3.26
N ILE A 272 -12.15 -2.84 3.47
CA ILE A 272 -12.31 -1.63 2.65
C ILE A 272 -11.96 -0.44 3.54
N LEU A 273 -10.89 0.26 3.20
CA LEU A 273 -10.28 1.31 4.01
C LEU A 273 -10.60 2.71 3.49
N PHE A 274 -10.42 3.71 4.37
CA PHE A 274 -10.55 5.12 4.05
C PHE A 274 -9.32 5.93 4.46
N THR A 275 -8.88 6.83 3.59
CA THR A 275 -7.96 7.90 3.99
C THR A 275 -8.66 8.98 4.80
N SER A 276 -7.88 9.87 5.41
CA SER A 276 -8.40 11.07 6.08
C SER A 276 -9.21 11.98 5.13
N GLN A 277 -8.92 11.92 3.82
CA GLN A 277 -9.64 12.63 2.75
C GLN A 277 -10.86 11.86 2.24
N LEU A 278 -11.23 10.75 2.88
CA LEU A 278 -12.38 9.91 2.53
C LEU A 278 -12.26 9.26 1.13
N HIS A 279 -11.04 9.05 0.64
CA HIS A 279 -10.79 8.16 -0.50
C HIS A 279 -10.92 6.71 -0.04
N ILE A 280 -11.52 5.86 -0.87
CA ILE A 280 -11.81 4.46 -0.55
C ILE A 280 -10.78 3.53 -1.19
N PHE A 281 -10.39 2.46 -0.48
CA PHE A 281 -9.40 1.49 -0.96
C PHE A 281 -9.78 0.07 -0.55
N TYR A 282 -9.43 -0.90 -1.37
CA TYR A 282 -9.33 -2.29 -0.96
C TYR A 282 -8.03 -2.57 -0.22
N SER A 283 -8.06 -3.41 0.81
CA SER A 283 -6.88 -3.95 1.49
C SER A 283 -6.90 -5.47 1.53
N ASP A 284 -5.75 -6.06 1.88
CA ASP A 284 -5.65 -7.50 2.16
C ASP A 284 -6.10 -8.41 1.01
N PHE A 285 -5.93 -7.95 -0.24
CA PHE A 285 -6.13 -8.75 -1.46
C PHE A 285 -5.05 -9.83 -1.68
N THR A 286 -4.02 -9.86 -0.83
CA THR A 286 -2.86 -10.74 -0.96
C THR A 286 -2.91 -11.87 0.07
N ARG A 287 -2.20 -12.97 -0.21
CA ARG A 287 -1.99 -14.05 0.77
C ARG A 287 -1.13 -13.66 1.98
N LEU A 288 -0.59 -12.43 1.99
CA LEU A 288 0.11 -11.86 3.15
C LEU A 288 -0.86 -11.31 4.20
N ASN A 289 -2.17 -11.54 4.04
CA ASN A 289 -3.17 -11.18 5.03
C ASN A 289 -2.97 -11.98 6.33
N PRO A 290 -2.88 -11.32 7.50
CA PRO A 290 -2.75 -11.99 8.79
C PRO A 290 -3.88 -12.98 9.11
N GLU A 291 -5.12 -12.77 8.64
CA GLU A 291 -6.22 -13.73 8.83
C GLU A 291 -5.95 -15.04 8.09
N VAL A 292 -5.40 -14.96 6.87
CA VAL A 292 -5.04 -16.12 6.06
C VAL A 292 -3.83 -16.84 6.68
N LEU A 293 -2.84 -16.08 7.16
CA LEU A 293 -1.67 -16.64 7.83
C LEU A 293 -2.02 -17.27 9.18
N ALA A 294 -2.91 -16.66 9.97
CA ALA A 294 -3.35 -17.15 11.28
C ALA A 294 -4.40 -18.29 11.18
N GLY A 295 -5.11 -18.40 10.05
CA GLY A 295 -6.03 -19.51 9.78
C GLY A 295 -5.34 -20.89 9.77
N TYR A 296 -4.00 -20.93 9.67
CA TYR A 296 -3.22 -22.14 9.85
C TYR A 296 -3.03 -22.56 11.33
N SER A 297 -3.18 -21.64 12.30
CA SER A 297 -2.99 -21.92 13.74
C SER A 297 -4.30 -22.05 14.51
N ASP A 298 -5.28 -21.18 14.25
CA ASP A 298 -6.53 -21.13 15.02
C ASP A 298 -7.73 -21.57 14.18
N LYS A 299 -7.82 -22.89 13.94
CA LYS A 299 -8.98 -23.55 13.29
C LYS A 299 -10.33 -23.30 13.98
N ASN A 300 -10.35 -22.65 15.16
CA ASN A 300 -11.53 -22.45 15.99
C ASN A 300 -12.11 -21.02 15.97
N SER A 301 -11.47 -20.04 15.32
CA SER A 301 -12.05 -18.70 15.22
C SER A 301 -12.92 -18.58 13.96
N PHE A 302 -14.23 -18.69 14.14
CA PHE A 302 -15.18 -18.48 13.04
C PHE A 302 -15.28 -16.98 12.72
N ASP A 303 -14.74 -16.57 11.57
CA ASP A 303 -14.93 -15.21 11.07
C ASP A 303 -16.34 -15.04 10.50
N ARG A 304 -17.23 -14.56 11.37
CA ARG A 304 -18.62 -14.25 11.04
C ARG A 304 -18.76 -13.23 9.91
N GLU A 305 -17.88 -12.23 9.83
CA GLU A 305 -18.00 -11.21 8.78
C GLU A 305 -17.60 -11.80 7.43
N SER A 306 -16.50 -12.56 7.35
CA SER A 306 -16.17 -13.27 6.11
C SER A 306 -17.29 -14.21 5.67
N TYR A 307 -17.91 -14.93 6.61
CA TYR A 307 -19.05 -15.81 6.31
C TYR A 307 -20.27 -15.03 5.78
N ASP A 308 -20.59 -13.88 6.38
CA ASP A 308 -21.79 -13.11 6.03
C ASP A 308 -21.77 -12.60 4.59
N TYR A 309 -20.59 -12.19 4.09
CA TYR A 309 -20.39 -11.61 2.76
C TYR A 309 -19.90 -12.63 1.71
N ALA A 310 -19.61 -13.85 2.11
CA ALA A 310 -19.15 -14.90 1.20
C ALA A 310 -20.25 -15.36 0.23
N ALA A 311 -19.82 -15.73 -0.97
CA ALA A 311 -20.66 -16.31 -2.00
C ALA A 311 -21.11 -17.75 -1.62
N PRO A 312 -22.28 -18.20 -2.10
CA PRO A 312 -22.82 -19.52 -1.77
C PRO A 312 -21.86 -20.69 -2.00
N GLU A 313 -21.08 -20.65 -3.09
CA GLU A 313 -20.15 -21.71 -3.48
C GLU A 313 -18.96 -21.84 -2.53
N GLN A 314 -18.58 -20.76 -1.82
CA GLN A 314 -17.48 -20.78 -0.86
C GLN A 314 -17.83 -21.57 0.41
N TRP A 315 -19.13 -21.83 0.66
CA TRP A 315 -19.64 -22.50 1.86
C TRP A 315 -20.56 -23.68 1.56
N PHE A 316 -20.40 -24.30 0.39
CA PHE A 316 -21.15 -25.51 0.02
C PHE A 316 -20.70 -26.70 0.88
N ARG A 317 -21.61 -27.26 1.69
CA ARG A 317 -21.45 -28.56 2.33
C ARG A 317 -22.42 -29.54 1.66
N PRO A 318 -21.96 -30.65 1.06
CA PRO A 318 -22.85 -31.74 0.68
C PRO A 318 -23.52 -32.25 1.98
N THR A 319 -24.81 -32.02 2.13
CA THR A 319 -25.58 -32.56 3.25
C THR A 319 -25.72 -34.07 3.07
N GLY A 320 -25.07 -34.86 3.93
CA GLY A 320 -25.36 -36.28 4.08
C GLY A 320 -26.69 -36.52 4.79
N GLY A 321 -27.73 -36.88 4.01
CA GLY A 321 -28.95 -37.63 4.39
C GLY A 321 -30.05 -36.93 5.22
N PRO A 322 -31.26 -37.52 5.37
CA PRO A 322 -31.98 -38.47 4.50
C PRO A 322 -33.25 -37.88 3.85
N THR A 323 -33.70 -38.58 2.81
CA THR A 323 -34.96 -38.53 2.06
C THR A 323 -36.17 -37.80 2.69
N SER A 324 -36.75 -36.86 1.93
CA SER A 324 -38.21 -36.71 1.76
C SER A 324 -38.51 -35.87 0.51
N PRO A 325 -39.23 -36.40 -0.49
CA PRO A 325 -39.63 -35.65 -1.68
C PRO A 325 -41.00 -35.02 -1.44
N MET A 326 -41.14 -33.70 -1.63
CA MET A 326 -42.44 -33.16 -2.00
C MET A 326 -42.26 -31.98 -2.94
N GLY A 327 -42.48 -32.28 -4.23
CA GLY A 327 -42.39 -31.33 -5.31
C GLY A 327 -43.53 -30.33 -5.31
N ARG A 328 -43.25 -29.16 -5.86
CA ARG A 328 -44.24 -28.35 -6.59
C ARG A 328 -43.57 -27.84 -7.86
N MET A 329 -44.25 -28.07 -8.98
CA MET A 329 -43.84 -27.64 -10.31
C MET A 329 -43.65 -26.12 -10.37
N ALA A 330 -42.57 -25.69 -11.01
CA ALA A 330 -42.34 -24.31 -11.41
C ALA A 330 -42.76 -24.14 -12.87
N THR A 331 -43.63 -23.17 -13.12
CA THR A 331 -43.90 -22.62 -14.46
C THR A 331 -42.69 -21.83 -14.93
N LEU A 332 -42.18 -22.16 -16.12
CA LEU A 332 -41.17 -21.39 -16.83
C LEU A 332 -41.69 -19.98 -17.11
N ALA A 333 -41.02 -18.97 -16.54
CA ALA A 333 -41.17 -17.58 -16.96
C ALA A 333 -39.78 -17.04 -17.32
N MET A 334 -39.43 -17.12 -18.61
CA MET A 334 -38.50 -16.16 -19.20
C MET A 334 -39.21 -14.79 -19.18
N SER A 335 -38.63 -13.82 -18.49
CA SER A 335 -39.05 -12.43 -18.65
C SER A 335 -37.84 -11.56 -18.97
N THR A 336 -37.69 -11.29 -20.26
CA THR A 336 -37.05 -10.08 -20.77
C THR A 336 -38.12 -9.00 -20.83
N SER A 337 -38.05 -7.99 -19.94
CA SER A 337 -38.91 -6.81 -20.02
C SER A 337 -38.31 -5.62 -19.26
N PRO A 338 -38.68 -4.37 -19.66
CA PRO A 338 -37.84 -3.19 -19.56
C PRO A 338 -37.72 -2.59 -18.15
N GLU A 339 -36.64 -1.81 -18.01
CA GLU A 339 -36.15 -1.11 -16.82
C GLU A 339 -37.18 -0.11 -16.26
N THR A 340 -37.97 -0.47 -15.24
CA THR A 340 -38.71 0.51 -14.40
C THR A 340 -39.36 -0.05 -13.12
N HIS A 341 -39.31 -1.36 -12.87
CA HIS A 341 -40.04 -1.95 -11.73
C HIS A 341 -39.18 -2.10 -10.47
N THR A 342 -39.72 -1.69 -9.31
CA THR A 342 -39.06 -1.83 -8.00
C THR A 342 -39.14 -3.24 -7.41
N ASN A 343 -39.34 -4.27 -8.25
CA ASN A 343 -39.37 -5.67 -7.87
C ASN A 343 -38.07 -6.31 -8.38
N PHE A 344 -37.31 -6.88 -7.46
CA PHE A 344 -36.01 -7.50 -7.77
C PHE A 344 -36.08 -9.00 -7.51
N SER A 345 -35.51 -9.76 -8.44
CA SER A 345 -35.36 -11.21 -8.32
C SER A 345 -33.90 -11.57 -8.56
N ILE A 346 -33.32 -12.26 -7.59
CA ILE A 346 -31.97 -12.81 -7.66
C ILE A 346 -32.09 -14.21 -8.28
N PRO A 347 -31.42 -14.48 -9.42
CA PRO A 347 -31.46 -15.79 -10.06
C PRO A 347 -31.01 -16.92 -9.13
N ARG A 348 -31.78 -18.01 -9.10
CA ARG A 348 -31.51 -19.25 -8.36
C ARG A 348 -31.67 -20.44 -9.31
N SER A 349 -30.76 -21.41 -9.26
CA SER A 349 -30.95 -22.69 -9.95
C SER A 349 -31.86 -23.56 -9.08
N ASP A 350 -33.09 -23.80 -9.52
CA ASP A 350 -34.03 -24.71 -8.87
C ASP A 350 -33.66 -26.17 -9.21
N ASN A 351 -32.56 -26.69 -8.65
CA ASN A 351 -32.33 -28.15 -8.68
C ASN A 351 -31.40 -28.66 -7.56
N PRO A 352 -31.93 -29.20 -6.44
CA PRO A 352 -31.15 -29.92 -5.43
C PRO A 352 -31.13 -31.44 -5.70
N SER A 353 -30.92 -31.86 -6.95
CA SER A 353 -31.08 -33.27 -7.36
C SER A 353 -29.85 -33.82 -8.09
N SER A 354 -28.77 -34.17 -7.36
CA SER A 354 -28.00 -35.41 -7.59
C SER A 354 -26.85 -35.53 -6.56
N PRO A 355 -26.85 -36.50 -5.63
CA PRO A 355 -25.79 -36.63 -4.62
C PRO A 355 -24.50 -37.31 -5.11
N ASN A 356 -24.44 -37.78 -6.36
CA ASN A 356 -23.36 -38.65 -6.84
C ASN A 356 -22.65 -38.08 -8.07
N ALA A 357 -21.80 -37.10 -7.83
CA ALA A 357 -20.55 -36.90 -8.56
C ALA A 357 -19.69 -35.93 -7.73
N MET A 358 -18.37 -36.06 -7.75
CA MET A 358 -17.37 -35.21 -7.09
C MET A 358 -16.85 -35.69 -5.73
N LEU A 359 -16.31 -36.91 -5.71
CA LEU A 359 -15.17 -37.22 -4.87
C LEU A 359 -13.93 -37.27 -5.77
N SER A 360 -12.84 -36.62 -5.34
CA SER A 360 -11.51 -36.53 -5.96
C SER A 360 -11.34 -35.62 -7.19
N THR A 361 -11.39 -34.30 -6.98
CA THR A 361 -10.71 -33.21 -7.74
C THR A 361 -11.07 -31.85 -7.09
N PRO A 362 -10.24 -30.79 -7.18
CA PRO A 362 -10.62 -29.48 -6.67
C PRO A 362 -11.89 -29.02 -7.42
N ASN A 363 -12.94 -28.68 -6.68
CA ASN A 363 -14.27 -28.43 -7.22
C ASN A 363 -14.21 -27.39 -8.38
N PRO A 364 -14.48 -27.77 -9.65
CA PRO A 364 -14.36 -26.90 -10.83
C PRO A 364 -15.31 -25.69 -10.86
N GLN A 365 -16.20 -25.55 -9.87
CA GLN A 365 -17.22 -24.48 -9.82
C GLN A 365 -16.87 -23.26 -8.98
N LEU A 366 -15.71 -23.22 -8.32
CA LEU A 366 -15.25 -22.05 -7.57
C LEU A 366 -14.55 -21.09 -8.51
N SER A 367 -15.28 -20.12 -9.08
CA SER A 367 -14.66 -18.96 -9.74
C SER A 367 -14.36 -17.89 -8.68
N PRO A 368 -13.08 -17.65 -8.30
CA PRO A 368 -12.74 -16.65 -7.29
C PRO A 368 -13.18 -15.24 -7.71
N GLN A 369 -13.16 -14.99 -9.02
CA GLN A 369 -13.65 -13.75 -9.61
C GLN A 369 -15.17 -13.63 -9.44
N ALA A 370 -15.94 -14.69 -9.70
CA ALA A 370 -17.38 -14.65 -9.48
C ALA A 370 -17.74 -14.48 -7.98
N ALA A 371 -16.94 -15.04 -7.08
CA ALA A 371 -17.10 -14.83 -5.64
C ALA A 371 -16.86 -13.36 -5.25
N ASP A 372 -15.83 -12.71 -5.80
CA ASP A 372 -15.61 -11.27 -5.62
C ASP A 372 -16.82 -10.43 -6.05
N ILE A 373 -17.43 -10.78 -7.20
CA ILE A 373 -18.63 -10.08 -7.71
C ILE A 373 -19.79 -10.18 -6.71
N PHE A 374 -20.02 -11.34 -6.11
CA PHE A 374 -21.06 -11.52 -5.10
C PHE A 374 -20.79 -10.67 -3.85
N SER A 375 -19.56 -10.74 -3.32
CA SER A 375 -19.18 -9.99 -2.12
C SER A 375 -19.21 -8.47 -2.36
N LEU A 376 -18.78 -8.01 -3.55
CA LEU A 376 -18.93 -6.61 -3.96
C LEU A 376 -20.42 -6.22 -4.03
N GLY A 377 -21.29 -7.08 -4.56
CA GLY A 377 -22.74 -6.85 -4.58
C GLY A 377 -23.31 -6.62 -3.18
N CYS A 378 -22.87 -7.41 -2.20
CA CYS A 378 -23.24 -7.25 -0.79
C CYS A 378 -22.81 -5.88 -0.22
N VAL A 379 -21.56 -5.48 -0.47
CA VAL A 379 -21.01 -4.18 -0.03
C VAL A 379 -21.73 -3.00 -0.69
N ILE A 380 -22.05 -3.11 -1.98
CA ILE A 380 -22.81 -2.08 -2.70
C ILE A 380 -24.20 -1.89 -2.07
N LEU A 381 -24.88 -2.97 -1.64
CA LEU A 381 -26.15 -2.87 -0.92
C LEU A 381 -26.01 -2.15 0.42
N ASP A 382 -24.92 -2.33 1.15
CA ASP A 382 -24.68 -1.60 2.40
C ASP A 382 -24.45 -0.11 2.13
N LEU A 383 -23.67 0.24 1.11
CA LEU A 383 -23.45 1.63 0.69
C LEU A 383 -24.75 2.31 0.24
N MET A 384 -25.60 1.61 -0.52
CA MET A 384 -26.91 2.14 -0.92
C MET A 384 -27.88 2.24 0.26
N SER A 385 -27.87 1.26 1.17
CA SER A 385 -28.63 1.31 2.43
C SER A 385 -28.24 2.57 3.23
N PHE A 386 -26.94 2.82 3.38
CA PHE A 386 -26.42 4.02 4.02
C PHE A 386 -26.88 5.29 3.30
N LEU A 387 -26.82 5.34 1.97
CA LEU A 387 -27.25 6.47 1.17
C LEU A 387 -28.74 6.82 1.36
N VAL A 388 -29.61 5.82 1.53
CA VAL A 388 -31.02 6.04 1.86
C VAL A 388 -31.31 6.15 3.36
N LYS A 389 -30.27 6.25 4.21
CA LYS A 389 -30.34 6.40 5.67
C LYS A 389 -30.87 5.17 6.43
N LYS A 390 -30.57 3.98 5.94
CA LYS A 390 -30.73 2.71 6.67
C LYS A 390 -29.39 2.26 7.25
N THR A 391 -29.42 1.44 8.29
CA THR A 391 -28.20 0.96 8.97
C THR A 391 -27.90 -0.49 8.61
N THR A 392 -26.62 -0.86 8.60
CA THR A 392 -26.17 -2.25 8.41
C THR A 392 -26.80 -3.20 9.44
N LYS A 393 -26.95 -2.73 10.69
CA LYS A 393 -27.65 -3.49 11.76
C LYS A 393 -29.11 -3.78 11.41
N SER A 394 -29.84 -2.79 10.89
CA SER A 394 -31.25 -2.99 10.48
C SER A 394 -31.37 -3.95 9.30
N PHE A 395 -30.41 -3.91 8.37
CA PHE A 395 -30.39 -4.81 7.24
C PHE A 395 -30.04 -6.25 7.66
N ALA A 396 -29.01 -6.44 8.49
CA ALA A 396 -28.67 -7.75 9.04
C ALA A 396 -29.84 -8.38 9.81
N ALA A 397 -30.56 -7.59 10.62
CA ALA A 397 -31.76 -8.05 11.32
C ALA A 397 -32.90 -8.42 10.35
N HIS A 398 -33.09 -7.67 9.27
CA HIS A 398 -34.08 -7.99 8.22
C HIS A 398 -33.72 -9.32 7.53
N ARG A 399 -32.45 -9.52 7.18
CA ARG A 399 -31.97 -10.78 6.58
C ARG A 399 -32.23 -11.97 7.49
N ALA A 400 -31.91 -11.86 8.77
CA ALA A 400 -32.08 -12.93 9.76
C ALA A 400 -33.54 -13.19 10.19
N ALA A 401 -34.52 -12.40 9.72
CA ALA A 401 -35.88 -12.40 10.27
C ALA A 401 -36.62 -13.74 10.15
N LYS A 402 -36.29 -14.56 9.15
CA LYS A 402 -36.91 -15.88 8.91
C LYS A 402 -36.26 -17.05 9.66
N HIS A 403 -35.14 -16.82 10.36
CA HIS A 403 -34.43 -17.87 11.10
C HIS A 403 -34.83 -18.00 12.58
N LYS A 404 -35.86 -17.26 13.04
CA LYS A 404 -36.30 -17.30 14.44
C LYS A 404 -36.89 -18.67 14.81
N THR A 405 -36.09 -19.56 15.40
CA THR A 405 -36.62 -20.69 16.16
C THR A 405 -37.07 -20.22 17.54
N PRO A 406 -38.34 -20.39 17.93
CA PRO A 406 -38.80 -20.04 19.26
C PRO A 406 -38.24 -21.04 20.28
N GLY A 407 -37.29 -20.61 21.11
CA GLY A 407 -36.73 -21.42 22.20
C GLY A 407 -35.71 -20.66 23.05
N ARG A 408 -35.74 -20.86 24.37
CA ARG A 408 -34.75 -20.31 25.33
C ARG A 408 -33.35 -20.80 24.96
N GLY A 409 -32.49 -19.90 24.50
CA GLY A 409 -31.06 -20.18 24.22
C GLY A 409 -30.71 -20.50 22.77
N GLY A 410 -31.53 -20.08 21.79
CA GLY A 410 -31.27 -20.34 20.36
C GLY A 410 -29.95 -19.77 19.83
N ALA A 411 -29.30 -20.51 18.94
CA ALA A 411 -28.09 -20.09 18.23
C ALA A 411 -28.27 -18.72 17.54
N VAL A 412 -27.18 -17.97 17.39
CA VAL A 412 -27.17 -16.68 16.67
C VAL A 412 -27.82 -16.86 15.29
N LEU A 413 -28.87 -16.08 15.02
CA LEU A 413 -29.61 -16.16 13.76
C LEU A 413 -28.68 -15.89 12.57
N ASP A 414 -28.78 -16.70 11.53
CA ASP A 414 -27.95 -16.51 10.35
C ASP A 414 -28.40 -15.26 9.56
N SER A 415 -27.53 -14.26 9.48
CA SER A 415 -27.70 -13.01 8.75
C SER A 415 -26.88 -12.95 7.46
N SER A 416 -26.27 -14.08 7.05
CA SER A 416 -25.48 -14.17 5.84
C SER A 416 -26.30 -13.82 4.61
N PHE A 417 -25.70 -13.14 3.64
CA PHE A 417 -26.39 -12.76 2.41
C PHE A 417 -26.80 -14.00 1.61
N HIS A 418 -25.89 -14.98 1.48
CA HIS A 418 -26.10 -16.16 0.65
C HIS A 418 -27.20 -17.12 1.16
N LYS A 419 -27.48 -17.18 2.47
CA LYS A 419 -28.62 -17.96 3.01
C LYS A 419 -29.95 -17.22 2.98
N ASN A 420 -29.92 -15.88 2.89
CA ASN A 420 -31.09 -15.03 3.08
C ASN A 420 -31.49 -14.22 1.84
N LEU A 421 -31.19 -14.71 0.63
CA LEU A 421 -31.43 -13.99 -0.63
C LEU A 421 -32.87 -13.46 -0.78
N GLY A 422 -33.88 -14.18 -0.28
CA GLY A 422 -35.27 -13.72 -0.33
C GLY A 422 -35.55 -12.48 0.53
N GLN A 423 -34.87 -12.36 1.67
CA GLN A 423 -34.91 -11.14 2.48
C GLN A 423 -34.08 -10.02 1.86
N VAL A 424 -33.00 -10.36 1.14
CA VAL A 424 -32.21 -9.39 0.38
C VAL A 424 -33.07 -8.73 -0.72
N GLU A 425 -33.81 -9.51 -1.52
CA GLU A 425 -34.74 -8.99 -2.55
C GLU A 425 -35.82 -8.04 -1.97
N SER A 426 -36.42 -8.44 -0.84
CA SER A 426 -37.40 -7.62 -0.11
C SER A 426 -36.79 -6.30 0.39
N TRP A 427 -35.56 -6.36 0.90
CA TRP A 427 -34.83 -5.17 1.32
C TRP A 427 -34.54 -4.24 0.13
N MET A 428 -34.02 -4.78 -0.98
CA MET A 428 -33.78 -4.03 -2.22
C MET A 428 -35.04 -3.30 -2.70
N SER A 429 -36.18 -4.00 -2.67
CA SER A 429 -37.50 -3.43 -3.03
C SER A 429 -37.89 -2.27 -2.11
N THR A 430 -37.58 -2.37 -0.81
CA THR A 430 -37.79 -1.31 0.17
C THR A 430 -36.89 -0.10 -0.10
N LEU A 431 -35.59 -0.32 -0.36
CA LEU A 431 -34.65 0.75 -0.68
C LEU A 431 -35.05 1.50 -1.96
N ALA A 432 -35.45 0.78 -3.01
CA ALA A 432 -35.92 1.36 -4.26
C ALA A 432 -37.14 2.27 -4.05
N LYS A 433 -38.16 1.79 -3.33
CA LYS A 433 -39.35 2.60 -3.00
C LYS A 433 -39.02 3.86 -2.20
N GLU A 434 -38.04 3.79 -1.29
CA GLU A 434 -37.58 4.96 -0.54
C GLU A 434 -36.74 5.92 -1.38
N ALA A 435 -35.94 5.42 -2.32
CA ALA A 435 -35.13 6.23 -3.22
C ALA A 435 -36.01 7.05 -4.16
N THR A 436 -37.08 6.46 -4.72
CA THR A 436 -38.03 7.17 -5.60
C THR A 436 -38.68 8.39 -4.93
N LYS A 437 -38.86 8.35 -3.60
CA LYS A 437 -39.39 9.48 -2.82
C LYS A 437 -38.38 10.62 -2.61
N LYS A 438 -37.09 10.39 -2.89
CA LYS A 438 -35.97 11.30 -2.61
C LYS A 438 -35.35 11.91 -3.88
N THR A 439 -36.01 11.76 -5.03
CA THR A 439 -35.50 12.16 -6.36
C THR A 439 -35.57 13.65 -6.65
N SER A 440 -36.21 14.46 -5.77
CA SER A 440 -36.23 15.93 -5.89
C SER A 440 -34.82 16.47 -6.07
N GLU A 441 -34.61 17.34 -7.06
CA GLU A 441 -33.27 17.85 -7.39
C GLU A 441 -32.68 18.74 -6.30
N SER A 442 -33.53 19.31 -5.44
CA SER A 442 -33.13 19.99 -4.21
C SER A 442 -32.24 19.09 -3.34
N ASP A 443 -31.16 19.63 -2.78
CA ASP A 443 -30.17 18.92 -1.95
C ASP A 443 -29.40 17.79 -2.67
N GLY A 444 -29.43 17.71 -4.01
CA GLY A 444 -28.72 16.69 -4.78
C GLY A 444 -29.45 15.34 -4.78
N GLY A 445 -30.77 15.33 -4.93
CA GLY A 445 -31.55 14.08 -5.01
C GLY A 445 -31.44 13.34 -6.34
N ALA A 446 -30.81 13.93 -7.37
CA ALA A 446 -30.58 13.30 -8.67
C ALA A 446 -29.90 11.92 -8.55
N VAL A 447 -28.99 11.73 -7.57
CA VAL A 447 -28.33 10.43 -7.34
C VAL A 447 -29.32 9.28 -7.08
N PHE A 448 -30.50 9.58 -6.52
CA PHE A 448 -31.48 8.55 -6.19
C PHE A 448 -32.18 8.00 -7.44
N LYS A 449 -32.15 8.73 -8.57
CA LYS A 449 -32.65 8.24 -9.87
C LYS A 449 -31.84 7.02 -10.34
N GLY A 450 -30.56 6.93 -9.98
CA GLY A 450 -29.71 5.79 -10.32
C GLY A 450 -29.83 4.56 -9.41
N ILE A 451 -30.56 4.65 -8.29
CA ILE A 451 -30.65 3.51 -7.34
C ILE A 451 -31.35 2.30 -7.97
N VAL A 452 -32.47 2.51 -8.69
CA VAL A 452 -33.21 1.41 -9.30
C VAL A 452 -32.39 0.69 -10.38
N PRO A 453 -31.78 1.39 -11.36
CA PRO A 453 -30.89 0.74 -12.32
C PRO A 453 -29.73 -0.02 -11.64
N LEU A 454 -29.08 0.57 -10.63
CA LEU A 454 -28.00 -0.11 -9.91
C LEU A 454 -28.48 -1.36 -9.15
N MET A 455 -29.69 -1.35 -8.59
CA MET A 455 -30.27 -2.54 -7.94
C MET A 455 -30.44 -3.70 -8.92
N HIS A 456 -30.75 -3.45 -10.19
CA HIS A 456 -30.77 -4.52 -11.21
C HIS A 456 -29.38 -5.10 -11.47
N VAL A 457 -28.34 -4.26 -11.52
CA VAL A 457 -26.95 -4.73 -11.62
C VAL A 457 -26.62 -5.62 -10.42
N VAL A 458 -26.91 -5.13 -9.21
CA VAL A 458 -26.64 -5.83 -7.96
C VAL A 458 -27.41 -7.16 -7.84
N ALA A 459 -28.67 -7.22 -8.31
CA ALA A 459 -29.44 -8.47 -8.32
C ALA A 459 -28.73 -9.57 -9.12
N ARG A 460 -28.13 -9.22 -10.28
CA ARG A 460 -27.33 -10.16 -11.09
C ARG A 460 -25.99 -10.50 -10.43
N MET A 461 -25.37 -9.54 -9.75
CA MET A 461 -24.12 -9.80 -8.98
C MET A 461 -24.34 -10.81 -7.85
N LEU A 462 -25.54 -10.82 -7.25
CA LEU A 462 -25.92 -11.70 -6.15
C LEU A 462 -26.50 -13.05 -6.59
N SER A 463 -26.48 -13.39 -7.89
CA SER A 463 -26.96 -14.68 -8.41
C SER A 463 -26.35 -15.85 -7.64
N ALA A 464 -27.18 -16.83 -7.27
CA ALA A 464 -26.71 -17.98 -6.48
C ALA A 464 -25.70 -18.83 -7.28
N ASN A 465 -25.95 -18.98 -8.58
CA ASN A 465 -25.06 -19.63 -9.52
C ASN A 465 -23.96 -18.64 -9.97
N PRO A 466 -22.66 -18.97 -9.81
CA PRO A 466 -21.57 -18.08 -10.19
C PRO A 466 -21.53 -17.74 -11.68
N ASN A 467 -22.01 -18.62 -12.56
CA ASN A 467 -22.02 -18.39 -14.01
C ASN A 467 -23.06 -17.35 -14.46
N ASP A 468 -24.08 -17.12 -13.64
CA ASP A 468 -25.12 -16.12 -13.92
C ASP A 468 -24.73 -14.72 -13.43
N ARG A 469 -23.54 -14.58 -12.82
CA ARG A 469 -23.00 -13.30 -12.35
C ARG A 469 -22.29 -12.58 -13.49
N PRO A 470 -22.50 -11.26 -13.67
CA PRO A 470 -21.80 -10.49 -14.68
C PRO A 470 -20.30 -10.38 -14.36
N PRO A 471 -19.41 -10.32 -15.37
CA PRO A 471 -18.00 -10.05 -15.15
C PRO A 471 -17.76 -8.62 -14.64
N ALA A 472 -16.65 -8.39 -13.95
CA ALA A 472 -16.37 -7.11 -13.30
C ALA A 472 -16.36 -5.90 -14.25
N PHE A 473 -15.84 -6.06 -15.48
CA PHE A 473 -15.81 -4.98 -16.45
C PHE A 473 -17.23 -4.53 -16.86
N GLU A 474 -18.17 -5.47 -16.96
CA GLU A 474 -19.58 -5.18 -17.27
C GLU A 474 -20.23 -4.45 -16.10
N VAL A 475 -19.98 -4.91 -14.86
CA VAL A 475 -20.46 -4.25 -13.64
C VAL A 475 -19.96 -2.81 -13.57
N GLN A 476 -18.65 -2.59 -13.77
CA GLN A 476 -18.05 -1.25 -13.80
C GLN A 476 -18.70 -0.36 -14.87
N THR A 477 -18.87 -0.90 -16.09
CA THR A 477 -19.45 -0.16 -17.22
C THR A 477 -20.89 0.27 -16.92
N GLN A 478 -21.71 -0.63 -16.39
CA GLN A 478 -23.11 -0.33 -16.06
C GLN A 478 -23.24 0.66 -14.91
N ILE A 479 -22.37 0.56 -13.90
CA ILE A 479 -22.32 1.54 -12.81
C ILE A 479 -21.92 2.91 -13.35
N TYR A 480 -20.87 2.99 -14.17
CA TYR A 480 -20.42 4.23 -14.81
C TYR A 480 -21.54 4.89 -15.64
N GLN A 481 -22.20 4.10 -16.48
CA GLN A 481 -23.34 4.56 -17.29
C GLN A 481 -24.50 5.04 -16.41
N THR A 482 -24.76 4.36 -15.29
CA THR A 482 -25.82 4.78 -14.37
C THR A 482 -25.51 6.13 -13.71
N LEU A 483 -24.27 6.31 -13.25
CA LEU A 483 -23.82 7.56 -12.64
C LEU A 483 -23.94 8.75 -13.61
N THR A 484 -23.51 8.54 -14.85
CA THR A 484 -23.50 9.60 -15.88
C THR A 484 -24.89 9.90 -16.42
N LYS A 485 -25.71 8.89 -16.71
CA LYS A 485 -27.04 9.06 -17.31
C LYS A 485 -28.13 9.44 -16.31
N TYR A 486 -28.14 8.81 -15.13
CA TYR A 486 -29.25 8.93 -14.18
C TYR A 486 -28.91 9.78 -12.95
N CYS A 487 -27.67 9.73 -12.44
CA CYS A 487 -27.32 10.38 -11.18
C CYS A 487 -26.91 11.86 -11.32
N GLY A 488 -26.76 12.37 -12.55
CA GLY A 488 -26.26 13.72 -12.81
C GLY A 488 -24.78 13.90 -12.45
N ILE A 489 -24.00 12.81 -12.47
CA ILE A 489 -22.55 12.82 -12.21
C ILE A 489 -21.86 12.71 -13.56
N THR A 490 -21.63 13.84 -14.22
CA THR A 490 -21.02 13.92 -15.56
C THR A 490 -19.56 13.48 -15.58
N GLU A 491 -18.86 13.74 -14.47
CA GLU A 491 -17.47 13.35 -14.25
C GLU A 491 -17.40 12.46 -13.01
N PRO A 492 -17.60 11.14 -13.16
CA PRO A 492 -17.32 10.18 -12.10
C PRO A 492 -15.80 10.12 -11.83
N HIS A 493 -15.44 9.67 -10.63
CA HIS A 493 -14.03 9.65 -10.21
C HIS A 493 -13.14 8.75 -11.09
N CYS A 494 -13.54 7.49 -11.30
CA CYS A 494 -12.80 6.56 -12.16
C CYS A 494 -13.38 6.57 -13.57
N VAL A 495 -12.49 6.66 -14.57
CA VAL A 495 -12.85 6.62 -15.99
C VAL A 495 -11.91 5.66 -16.72
N HIS A 496 -12.17 4.36 -16.59
CA HIS A 496 -11.41 3.33 -17.30
C HIS A 496 -12.34 2.51 -18.21
N GLN A 497 -11.82 2.15 -19.38
CA GLN A 497 -12.49 1.25 -20.32
C GLN A 497 -11.77 -0.10 -20.31
N TYR A 498 -12.48 -1.15 -19.91
CA TYR A 498 -11.97 -2.51 -19.89
C TYR A 498 -12.74 -3.31 -20.95
N GLY A 499 -12.11 -3.58 -22.11
CA GLY A 499 -12.75 -4.34 -23.19
C GLY A 499 -12.60 -3.79 -24.63
N GLY A 500 -11.75 -2.79 -24.87
CA GLY A 500 -11.37 -2.37 -26.21
C GLY A 500 -10.10 -3.09 -26.69
N TRP A 501 -10.04 -3.46 -27.97
CA TRP A 501 -8.80 -3.83 -28.65
C TRP A 501 -7.88 -2.59 -28.64
N ASP A 502 -6.93 -2.53 -27.71
CA ASP A 502 -6.14 -1.33 -27.41
C ASP A 502 -5.01 -1.15 -28.44
N PHE A 503 -5.20 -0.24 -29.40
CA PHE A 503 -4.06 0.45 -30.04
C PHE A 503 -3.55 1.46 -29.01
N GLY A 504 -2.40 1.17 -28.43
CA GLY A 504 -1.87 1.83 -27.22
C GLY A 504 -1.90 3.36 -27.23
N MET A 505 -2.80 3.93 -26.41
CA MET A 505 -2.71 5.29 -25.86
C MET A 505 -3.34 5.40 -24.46
N SER A 506 -3.16 4.39 -23.60
CA SER A 506 -3.63 4.40 -22.20
C SER A 506 -2.47 4.57 -21.19
N HIS A 507 -1.46 5.32 -21.58
CA HIS A 507 -0.53 5.98 -20.65
C HIS A 507 -0.55 7.47 -20.96
N LEU A 508 -1.45 8.21 -20.30
CA LEU A 508 -1.27 9.62 -19.91
C LEU A 508 -2.53 10.15 -19.21
N ARG A 509 -2.27 10.82 -18.07
CA ARG A 509 -3.14 11.64 -17.20
C ARG A 509 -3.89 10.93 -16.07
N ILE A 510 -3.20 10.81 -14.92
CA ILE A 510 -3.54 11.55 -13.70
C ILE A 510 -2.24 12.15 -13.14
N GLN A 511 -2.24 13.46 -12.88
CA GLN A 511 -1.15 14.20 -12.25
C GLN A 511 -0.98 13.76 -10.79
N ALA A 512 0.06 12.99 -10.50
CA ALA A 512 0.66 12.94 -9.18
C ALA A 512 1.92 13.82 -9.20
N VAL A 513 1.91 14.90 -8.43
CA VAL A 513 3.09 15.72 -8.21
C VAL A 513 4.05 14.93 -7.31
N SER A 514 5.18 14.49 -7.87
CA SER A 514 6.39 14.13 -7.13
C SER A 514 7.58 14.89 -7.74
N PRO A 515 8.37 15.62 -6.93
CA PRO A 515 9.58 16.28 -7.39
C PRO A 515 10.78 15.31 -7.34
N ASN A 516 11.75 15.52 -8.23
CA ASN A 516 13.05 14.84 -8.38
C ASN A 516 13.10 13.54 -9.19
N ALA A 517 13.35 13.69 -10.49
CA ALA A 517 14.21 12.78 -11.25
C ALA A 517 14.76 13.50 -12.49
N GLU A 518 15.92 14.14 -12.41
CA GLU A 518 16.83 14.29 -13.55
C GLU A 518 18.28 14.36 -13.05
N LEU A 519 19.12 13.43 -13.54
CA LEU A 519 20.38 13.70 -14.25
C LEU A 519 21.22 12.41 -14.31
N MET A 520 21.41 11.87 -15.51
CA MET A 520 22.69 11.39 -16.08
C MET A 520 22.42 10.78 -17.49
N PRO A 521 23.42 10.77 -18.40
CA PRO A 521 23.23 11.07 -19.82
C PRO A 521 23.29 9.83 -20.73
N GLN A 522 22.66 9.92 -21.90
CA GLN A 522 22.77 8.94 -22.99
C GLN A 522 23.54 9.54 -24.18
N PRO A 523 24.32 8.73 -24.94
CA PRO A 523 25.16 9.20 -26.02
C PRO A 523 24.42 9.40 -27.36
N ILE A 524 25.13 10.08 -28.26
CA ILE A 524 24.69 10.79 -29.47
C ILE A 524 24.23 9.87 -30.61
N ARG A 525 23.22 10.38 -31.35
CA ARG A 525 22.43 9.80 -32.45
C ARG A 525 23.16 9.66 -33.80
N GLN A 526 22.62 8.78 -34.65
CA GLN A 526 22.40 9.11 -36.07
C GLN A 526 20.92 8.98 -36.47
N ASN A 527 20.55 9.86 -37.41
CA ASN A 527 19.23 10.33 -37.81
C ASN A 527 18.38 9.34 -38.63
N SER A 528 17.05 9.47 -38.57
CA SER A 528 16.27 10.00 -39.70
C SER A 528 14.89 10.52 -39.27
N MET A 529 14.36 11.43 -40.09
CA MET A 529 13.22 12.34 -39.95
C MET A 529 11.85 11.64 -39.75
N SER A 530 10.77 12.24 -39.22
CA SER A 530 10.17 13.53 -39.59
C SER A 530 9.12 14.05 -38.58
N GLN A 531 9.23 15.36 -38.26
CA GLN A 531 8.21 16.45 -38.21
C GLN A 531 6.71 16.11 -37.97
N THR A 532 5.83 16.85 -37.28
CA THR A 532 5.73 18.09 -36.45
C THR A 532 4.21 18.18 -36.13
N THR A 533 3.65 18.60 -34.98
CA THR A 533 3.47 19.95 -34.38
C THR A 533 2.55 19.76 -33.13
N ARG A 534 2.92 20.21 -31.91
CA ARG A 534 2.47 21.46 -31.23
C ARG A 534 0.92 21.60 -31.12
N ARG A 535 0.28 21.81 -29.96
CA ARG A 535 0.54 22.75 -28.84
C ARG A 535 -0.42 22.51 -27.65
N ASP A 536 0.08 22.80 -26.44
CA ASP A 536 -0.53 23.57 -25.30
C ASP A 536 -1.83 23.08 -24.62
N SER A 537 -2.09 23.23 -23.31
CA SER A 537 -1.36 23.80 -22.15
C SER A 537 -2.23 23.70 -20.87
N GLY A 538 -1.61 23.63 -19.68
CA GLY A 538 -2.10 24.14 -18.38
C GLY A 538 -3.04 23.23 -17.55
N SER A 539 -3.15 23.29 -16.22
CA SER A 539 -2.43 24.03 -15.17
C SER A 539 -3.09 23.73 -13.79
N PHE A 540 -2.30 23.69 -12.69
CA PHE A 540 -2.62 24.03 -11.26
C PHE A 540 -3.77 23.29 -10.51
N SER A 541 -3.86 23.16 -9.16
CA SER A 541 -3.02 23.33 -7.95
C SER A 541 -3.92 23.05 -6.72
N GLY A 542 -3.33 22.77 -5.55
CA GLY A 542 -3.87 23.12 -4.22
C GLY A 542 -4.84 22.14 -3.55
N SER A 543 -4.43 21.40 -2.50
CA SER A 543 -4.28 21.79 -1.08
C SER A 543 -5.57 21.64 -0.26
N VAL A 544 -5.59 20.73 0.72
CA VAL A 544 -6.45 20.85 1.92
C VAL A 544 -5.73 20.23 3.14
N SER A 545 -5.28 21.08 4.06
CA SER A 545 -5.27 20.86 5.52
C SER A 545 -6.71 21.10 6.05
N PRO A 546 -7.16 20.70 7.26
CA PRO A 546 -6.42 20.56 8.54
C PRO A 546 -6.76 19.27 9.35
N ARG A 547 -5.93 18.83 10.31
CA ARG A 547 -6.04 19.06 11.79
C ARG A 547 -7.44 18.67 12.36
N VAL A 548 -7.63 18.02 13.51
CA VAL A 548 -6.81 17.85 14.72
C VAL A 548 -7.64 17.11 15.77
N LEU A 549 -6.94 16.40 16.66
CA LEU A 549 -7.19 16.07 18.08
C LEU A 549 -8.63 15.69 18.52
N ALA A 550 -8.70 14.64 19.32
CA ALA A 550 -8.65 14.81 20.78
C ALA A 550 -9.22 13.58 21.50
N HIS A 551 -8.52 13.15 22.55
CA HIS A 551 -9.00 12.82 23.90
C HIS A 551 -10.22 11.88 24.06
N SER A 552 -10.32 10.95 25.00
CA SER A 552 -9.49 10.47 26.11
C SER A 552 -10.42 9.54 26.92
N ARG A 553 -9.85 8.61 27.70
CA ARG A 553 -10.37 8.04 28.98
C ARG A 553 -11.55 7.04 28.87
N THR A 554 -11.76 6.03 29.74
CA THR A 554 -11.10 5.42 30.93
C THR A 554 -11.92 4.17 31.33
N ASN A 555 -11.36 3.37 32.27
CA ASN A 555 -11.92 2.29 33.13
C ASN A 555 -11.59 0.85 32.67
N SER A 556 -10.68 0.13 33.35
CA SER A 556 -10.81 -0.59 34.65
C SER A 556 -11.74 -1.81 34.51
N SER A 557 -11.40 -3.05 34.86
CA SER A 557 -10.75 -3.57 36.07
C SER A 557 -10.44 -5.09 35.99
N GLY A 558 -9.51 -5.59 36.82
CA GLY A 558 -9.46 -6.98 37.34
C GLY A 558 -8.47 -7.92 36.62
N ALA A 559 -7.20 -8.04 37.03
CA ALA A 559 -6.67 -8.83 38.14
C ALA A 559 -6.95 -10.34 38.06
N MET A 560 -5.90 -11.14 37.78
CA MET A 560 -5.56 -12.43 38.43
C MET A 560 -4.13 -12.82 38.02
N SER A 561 -3.26 -12.90 39.02
CA SER A 561 -1.86 -13.29 38.93
C SER A 561 -1.70 -14.80 38.69
N ASN A 562 -0.63 -15.19 38.00
CA ASN A 562 0.06 -16.43 38.33
C ASN A 562 1.57 -16.27 38.12
N ASN A 563 2.28 -16.46 39.21
CA ASN A 563 3.71 -16.35 39.38
C ASN A 563 4.33 -17.73 39.08
N SER A 564 5.37 -17.80 38.25
CA SER A 564 6.26 -18.96 38.25
C SER A 564 7.68 -18.55 37.85
N GLY A 565 8.57 -18.68 38.83
CA GLY A 565 9.85 -19.36 38.67
C GLY A 565 10.92 -18.66 37.83
N ALA A 566 11.68 -17.79 38.50
CA ALA A 566 12.99 -17.35 38.05
C ALA A 566 13.94 -18.54 37.82
N SER A 567 14.63 -18.53 36.68
CA SER A 567 15.90 -19.22 36.48
C SER A 567 16.91 -18.18 36.01
N SER A 568 17.87 -17.93 36.88
CA SER A 568 19.04 -17.07 36.66
C SER A 568 20.05 -17.80 35.77
N MET A 569 20.40 -17.21 34.62
CA MET A 569 21.61 -17.55 33.88
C MET A 569 22.45 -16.29 33.68
N ALA A 570 23.74 -16.46 33.94
CA ALA A 570 24.77 -15.45 33.95
C ALA A 570 24.89 -14.72 32.59
N SER A 571 24.82 -13.39 32.59
CA SER A 571 25.27 -12.56 31.48
C SER A 571 26.79 -12.37 31.62
N SER A 572 27.52 -13.04 30.73
CA SER A 572 28.94 -12.86 30.48
C SER A 572 29.24 -11.47 29.91
N ASP A 573 30.51 -11.05 30.00
CA ASP A 573 31.09 -9.75 29.66
C ASP A 573 30.79 -9.16 28.25
N GLN A 574 30.00 -9.82 27.40
CA GLN A 574 29.60 -9.35 26.06
C GLN A 574 28.62 -8.16 26.07
N ASP A 575 27.74 -8.06 27.08
CA ASP A 575 26.77 -6.95 27.18
C ASP A 575 27.43 -5.57 27.47
N ARG A 576 28.70 -5.57 27.92
CA ARG A 576 29.47 -4.32 28.14
C ARG A 576 30.13 -3.80 26.86
N GLU A 577 30.60 -4.69 25.98
CA GLU A 577 31.24 -4.31 24.71
C GLU A 577 30.21 -3.78 23.69
N ASP A 578 29.00 -4.33 23.65
CA ASP A 578 27.91 -3.84 22.79
C ASP A 578 27.40 -2.44 23.17
N ARG A 579 27.50 -2.07 24.46
CA ARG A 579 27.19 -0.70 24.92
C ARG A 579 28.23 0.33 24.48
N GLU A 580 29.51 -0.02 24.34
CA GLU A 580 30.55 0.87 23.82
C GLU A 580 30.43 1.08 22.31
N LEU A 581 29.99 0.06 21.56
CA LEU A 581 29.70 0.18 20.12
C LEU A 581 28.54 1.16 19.83
N GLY A 582 27.58 1.27 20.75
CA GLY A 582 26.47 2.23 20.71
C GLY A 582 26.83 3.67 21.09
N ALA A 583 27.91 3.91 21.84
CA ALA A 583 28.29 5.26 22.29
C ALA A 583 28.76 6.17 21.14
N GLY A 584 29.27 5.59 20.04
CA GLY A 584 29.62 6.32 18.82
C GLY A 584 28.42 6.74 17.96
N PHE A 585 27.18 6.41 18.35
CA PHE A 585 25.94 6.82 17.67
C PHE A 585 25.68 8.34 17.79
N THR A 586 26.23 9.00 18.82
CA THR A 586 25.95 10.42 19.12
C THR A 586 26.88 11.40 18.40
N ALA A 587 28.07 10.96 17.97
CA ALA A 587 29.13 11.86 17.51
C ALA A 587 28.85 12.54 16.15
N LEU A 588 27.98 11.97 15.30
CA LEU A 588 27.73 12.48 13.94
C LEU A 588 26.30 12.94 13.68
N ARG A 589 25.38 12.71 14.63
CA ARG A 589 24.09 13.44 14.65
C ARG A 589 24.30 14.97 14.72
N ASN A 590 25.52 15.40 15.07
CA ASN A 590 25.89 16.79 15.30
C ASN A 590 26.85 17.37 14.24
N ILE A 591 27.19 16.67 13.15
CA ILE A 591 27.84 17.35 12.01
C ILE A 591 26.80 18.28 11.38
N ARG A 592 26.90 19.57 11.71
CA ARG A 592 26.11 20.64 11.09
C ARG A 592 26.53 20.77 9.63
N VAL A 593 25.70 20.24 8.73
CA VAL A 593 25.79 20.57 7.31
C VAL A 593 25.02 21.87 7.10
N ALA A 594 25.62 22.85 6.43
CA ALA A 594 24.91 24.07 6.04
C ALA A 594 23.70 23.68 5.17
N PRO A 595 22.51 24.24 5.42
CA PRO A 595 21.36 23.95 4.58
C PRO A 595 21.67 24.36 3.14
N VAL A 596 21.43 23.45 2.19
CA VAL A 596 21.46 23.76 0.76
C VAL A 596 20.47 24.90 0.54
N ARG A 597 20.98 26.10 0.22
CA ARG A 597 20.13 27.22 -0.20
C ARG A 597 19.39 26.78 -1.45
N SER A 598 18.08 26.61 -1.34
CA SER A 598 17.20 26.61 -2.50
C SER A 598 17.42 27.92 -3.27
N PRO A 599 17.46 27.91 -4.61
CA PRO A 599 17.44 29.15 -5.38
C PRO A 599 16.18 29.92 -4.98
N GLY A 600 16.36 31.13 -4.43
CA GLY A 600 15.23 32.02 -4.15
C GLY A 600 14.50 32.38 -5.45
N PRO A 601 13.20 32.67 -5.38
CA PRO A 601 12.45 33.16 -6.53
C PRO A 601 13.06 34.48 -6.99
N TRP A 602 13.07 34.67 -8.31
CA TRP A 602 13.65 35.84 -8.96
C TRP A 602 12.92 37.10 -8.47
N ASP A 603 13.62 37.91 -7.68
CA ASP A 603 13.15 39.24 -7.30
C ASP A 603 13.14 40.13 -8.53
N SER A 604 11.97 40.72 -8.76
CA SER A 604 11.70 41.65 -9.85
C SER A 604 12.20 43.04 -9.47
N GLY A 605 13.45 43.33 -9.86
CA GLY A 605 13.99 44.66 -10.24
C GLY A 605 14.13 45.77 -9.17
N PRO A 606 15.02 46.74 -9.41
CA PRO A 606 14.82 48.11 -8.98
C PRO A 606 14.33 48.98 -10.15
N ALA A 607 13.33 49.80 -9.85
CA ALA A 607 12.78 50.81 -10.74
C ALA A 607 13.84 51.87 -11.11
N VAL A 608 14.00 52.12 -12.41
CA VAL A 608 14.76 53.26 -12.93
C VAL A 608 13.81 54.45 -13.02
N GLN A 609 14.16 55.53 -12.32
CA GLN A 609 13.49 56.83 -12.35
C GLN A 609 13.62 57.49 -13.73
N GLY A 610 12.53 58.11 -14.18
CA GLY A 610 12.44 58.78 -15.46
C GLY A 610 13.28 60.04 -15.58
N GLY A 611 13.79 60.26 -16.79
CA GLY A 611 14.35 61.52 -17.27
C GLY A 611 13.73 61.88 -18.63
N ARG A 612 13.29 63.12 -18.76
CA ARG A 612 12.61 63.73 -19.92
C ARG A 612 13.60 64.16 -21.02
N GLY A 613 13.08 64.23 -22.27
CA GLY A 613 13.57 65.05 -23.39
C GLY A 613 14.76 64.45 -24.13
N ASP A 614 14.95 64.56 -25.45
CA ASP A 614 14.30 65.38 -26.47
C ASP A 614 14.77 64.85 -27.85
N GLN A 615 13.96 65.06 -28.89
CA GLN A 615 14.31 65.21 -30.32
C GLN A 615 14.91 64.04 -31.16
N ALA A 616 14.13 63.74 -32.21
CA ALA A 616 14.30 63.07 -33.51
C ALA A 616 15.57 63.46 -34.36
N PRO A 617 15.76 63.02 -35.64
CA PRO A 617 15.33 61.81 -36.40
C PRO A 617 16.43 61.21 -37.35
N VAL A 618 16.03 60.24 -38.21
CA VAL A 618 16.59 59.81 -39.53
C VAL A 618 17.98 59.12 -39.46
N TYR A 619 18.21 57.88 -39.91
CA TYR A 619 17.81 57.14 -41.12
C TYR A 619 17.63 55.65 -40.82
#